data_AF-A0A7C1LVU2-F1
#
_entry.id   AF-A0A7C1LVU2-F1
#
_cell.length_a   1.000
_cell.length_b   1.000
_cell.length_c   1.000
_cell.angle_alpha   90.00
_cell.angle_beta   90.00
_cell.angle_gamma   90.00
#
_symmetry.space_group_name_H-M   'P 1'
#
loop_
_entity.id
_entity.type
_entity.pdbx_description
1 polymer ?
#
loop_
_entity_poly.entity_id
_entity_poly.type
_entity_poly.pdbx_seq_one_letter_code
_entity_poly.pdbx_strand_id
1 'polypeptide(L)'
;MITHSWNDFINSATYHAFGNQKVRFNIRCNNCPFINLCHGDCQKHRFNILNSSKTLSILCKGWKKFYANYLPRFKVLADQIINNNELNSTFQIKVKKIGRNSLCPCKSGKKYKDCCLR
;
A
#
# COMPACT_ATOMS: atom_id res chain seq x y z
N MET A 1 27.12 -21.00 8.55
CA MET A 1 28.07 -20.15 7.81
C MET A 1 27.37 -19.59 6.59
N ILE A 2 27.51 -18.29 6.33
CA ILE A 2 27.11 -17.70 5.05
C ILE A 2 28.16 -18.13 4.02
N THR A 3 27.73 -18.79 2.95
CA THR A 3 28.63 -19.41 1.95
C THR A 3 28.93 -18.51 0.75
N HIS A 4 28.32 -17.34 0.66
CA HIS A 4 28.36 -16.45 -0.50
C HIS A 4 28.43 -14.98 -0.07
N SER A 5 29.02 -14.12 -0.91
CA SER A 5 29.03 -12.68 -0.70
C SER A 5 27.68 -12.05 -1.02
N TRP A 6 27.46 -10.81 -0.57
CA TRP A 6 26.29 -10.03 -0.99
C TRP A 6 26.18 -9.87 -2.51
N ASN A 7 27.32 -9.70 -3.19
CA ASN A 7 27.35 -9.54 -4.63
C ASN A 7 26.90 -10.83 -5.34
N ASP A 8 27.26 -11.99 -4.81
CA ASP A 8 26.82 -13.28 -5.36
C ASP A 8 25.29 -13.44 -5.22
N PHE A 9 24.71 -13.01 -4.09
CA PHE A 9 23.25 -13.08 -3.90
C PHE A 9 22.49 -12.17 -4.86
N ILE A 10 22.95 -10.92 -5.04
CA ILE A 10 22.30 -9.94 -5.92
C ILE A 10 22.37 -10.38 -7.39
N ASN A 11 23.49 -10.97 -7.81
CA ASN A 11 23.68 -11.45 -9.19
C ASN A 11 23.16 -12.87 -9.43
N SER A 12 22.58 -13.52 -8.41
CA SER A 12 22.09 -14.89 -8.52
C SER A 12 20.89 -15.00 -9.47
N ALA A 13 20.79 -16.11 -10.20
CA ALA A 13 19.66 -16.39 -11.06
C ALA A 13 18.33 -16.37 -10.29
N THR A 14 18.31 -16.84 -9.05
CA THR A 14 17.13 -16.81 -8.16
C THR A 14 16.67 -15.38 -7.87
N TYR A 15 17.59 -14.47 -7.54
CA TYR A 15 17.27 -13.07 -7.28
C TYR A 15 16.66 -12.40 -8.51
N HIS A 16 17.29 -12.57 -9.68
CA HIS A 16 16.78 -12.02 -10.94
C HIS A 16 15.44 -12.64 -11.34
N ALA A 17 15.28 -13.96 -11.24
CA ALA A 17 14.02 -14.64 -11.58
C ALA A 17 12.86 -14.21 -10.68
N PHE A 18 13.10 -14.00 -9.39
CA PHE A 18 12.11 -13.45 -8.47
C PHE A 18 11.83 -11.96 -8.74
N GLY A 19 12.86 -11.16 -9.01
CA GLY A 19 12.73 -9.74 -9.35
C GLY A 19 11.93 -9.50 -10.62
N ASN A 20 12.19 -10.27 -11.67
CA ASN A 20 11.51 -10.17 -12.98
C ASN A 20 10.00 -10.49 -12.92
N GLN A 21 9.51 -11.08 -11.84
CA GLN A 21 8.09 -11.30 -11.62
C GLN A 21 7.37 -10.06 -11.06
N LYS A 22 8.10 -9.05 -10.54
CA LYS A 22 7.51 -7.80 -10.03
C LYS A 22 6.78 -7.02 -11.12
N VAL A 23 7.34 -7.00 -12.33
CA VAL A 23 6.74 -6.33 -13.51
C VAL A 23 5.57 -7.12 -14.13
N ARG A 24 5.37 -8.38 -13.75
CA ARG A 24 4.31 -9.25 -14.27
C ARG A 24 3.02 -9.04 -13.48
N PHE A 25 2.26 -7.99 -13.75
CA PHE A 25 0.94 -7.77 -13.14
C PHE A 25 -0.21 -8.27 -14.03
N ASN A 26 -1.40 -8.40 -13.42
CA ASN A 26 -2.62 -8.79 -14.12
C ASN A 26 -3.01 -7.76 -15.20
N ILE A 27 -3.62 -8.20 -16.30
CA ILE A 27 -4.08 -7.32 -17.39
C ILE A 27 -5.01 -6.19 -16.90
N ARG A 28 -5.80 -6.42 -15.84
CA ARG A 28 -6.66 -5.41 -15.22
C ARG A 28 -5.90 -4.24 -14.59
N CYS A 29 -4.59 -4.38 -14.37
CA CYS A 29 -3.73 -3.32 -13.86
C CYS A 29 -3.33 -2.31 -14.94
N ASN A 30 -3.33 -2.69 -16.23
CA ASN A 30 -2.82 -1.85 -17.32
C ASN A 30 -3.49 -0.47 -17.37
N ASN A 31 -4.80 -0.41 -17.14
CA ASN A 31 -5.59 0.83 -17.17
C ASN A 31 -6.07 1.23 -15.76
N CYS A 32 -5.45 0.72 -14.70
CA CYS A 32 -5.85 1.06 -13.34
C CYS A 32 -5.30 2.45 -12.98
N PRO A 33 -6.13 3.40 -12.51
CA PRO A 33 -5.66 4.76 -12.18
C PRO A 33 -4.68 4.81 -11.00
N PHE A 34 -4.56 3.72 -10.25
CA PHE A 34 -3.67 3.61 -9.08
C PHE A 34 -2.43 2.74 -9.32
N ILE A 35 -2.16 2.33 -10.58
CA ILE A 35 -1.03 1.43 -10.88
C ILE A 35 0.32 2.05 -10.49
N ASN A 36 0.48 3.35 -10.63
CA ASN A 36 1.70 4.09 -10.25
C ASN A 36 1.89 4.24 -8.73
N LEU A 37 0.95 3.76 -7.91
CA LEU A 37 1.06 3.72 -6.46
C LEU A 37 1.22 2.29 -5.94
N CYS A 38 0.48 1.36 -6.53
CA CYS A 38 0.38 -0.02 -6.05
C CYS A 38 1.32 -0.98 -6.79
N HIS A 39 1.63 -0.72 -8.06
CA HIS A 39 2.45 -1.60 -8.93
C HIS A 39 1.98 -3.07 -8.96
N GLY A 40 0.67 -3.30 -8.83
CA GLY A 40 0.09 -4.64 -8.79
C GLY A 40 0.22 -5.36 -7.44
N ASP A 41 0.73 -4.69 -6.40
CA ASP A 41 0.97 -5.20 -5.05
C ASP A 41 2.10 -6.26 -4.98
N CYS A 42 2.50 -6.59 -3.75
CA CYS A 42 3.50 -7.61 -3.45
C CYS A 42 3.12 -8.94 -4.10
N GLN A 43 4.11 -9.62 -4.70
CA GLN A 43 3.95 -10.94 -5.32
C GLN A 43 3.29 -11.94 -4.36
N LYS A 44 3.62 -11.88 -3.05
CA LYS A 44 3.00 -12.70 -2.00
C LYS A 44 1.48 -12.64 -2.00
N HIS A 45 0.89 -11.49 -2.34
CA HIS A 45 -0.57 -11.31 -2.37
C HIS A 45 -1.20 -11.69 -3.72
N ARG A 46 -0.37 -12.03 -4.72
CA ARG A 46 -0.74 -12.38 -6.10
C ARG A 46 -0.60 -13.88 -6.40
N PHE A 47 -0.47 -14.72 -5.38
CA PHE A 47 -0.52 -16.18 -5.56
C PHE A 47 -1.94 -16.66 -5.18
N ASN A 48 -2.69 -17.14 -6.17
CA ASN A 48 -3.90 -17.92 -5.95
C ASN A 48 -3.60 -19.42 -6.18
N ILE A 49 -4.63 -20.27 -6.19
CA ILE A 49 -4.53 -21.74 -6.40
C ILE A 49 -3.68 -22.12 -7.64
N LEU A 50 -3.59 -21.26 -8.66
CA LEU A 50 -2.83 -21.50 -9.89
C LEU A 50 -1.37 -21.00 -9.84
N ASN A 51 -0.88 -20.53 -8.68
CA ASN A 51 0.49 -20.05 -8.45
C ASN A 51 1.02 -19.05 -9.51
N SER A 52 0.13 -18.28 -10.13
CA SER A 52 0.51 -17.36 -11.20
C SER A 52 0.66 -15.93 -10.68
N SER A 53 1.85 -15.36 -10.86
CA SER A 53 2.14 -13.95 -10.59
C SER A 53 1.22 -12.97 -11.35
N LYS A 54 0.55 -13.44 -12.42
CA LYS A 54 -0.42 -12.65 -13.19
C LYS A 54 -1.79 -12.53 -12.51
N THR A 55 -2.02 -13.15 -11.36
CA THR A 55 -3.32 -13.04 -10.69
C THR A 55 -3.43 -11.69 -9.98
N LEU A 56 -4.67 -11.23 -9.79
CA LEU A 56 -4.92 -9.97 -9.10
C LEU A 56 -4.64 -10.15 -7.60
N SER A 57 -4.03 -9.15 -6.96
CA SER A 57 -3.85 -9.20 -5.50
C SER A 57 -5.19 -9.34 -4.79
N ILE A 58 -5.23 -10.21 -3.77
CA ILE A 58 -6.39 -10.35 -2.87
C ILE A 58 -6.76 -9.03 -2.19
N LEU A 59 -5.81 -8.10 -2.06
CA LEU A 59 -6.00 -6.78 -1.45
C LEU A 59 -6.44 -5.71 -2.46
N CYS A 60 -6.48 -6.01 -3.76
CA CYS A 60 -6.71 -5.01 -4.81
C CYS A 60 -7.99 -4.18 -4.59
N LYS A 61 -9.09 -4.81 -4.17
CA LYS A 61 -10.35 -4.11 -3.86
C LYS A 61 -10.18 -3.13 -2.69
N GLY A 62 -9.45 -3.54 -1.66
CA GLY A 62 -9.12 -2.71 -0.50
C GLY A 62 -8.26 -1.51 -0.89
N TRP A 63 -7.20 -1.74 -1.66
CA TRP A 63 -6.32 -0.68 -2.17
C TRP A 63 -7.07 0.35 -3.01
N LYS A 64 -7.90 -0.09 -3.96
CA LYS A 64 -8.74 0.82 -4.76
C LYS A 64 -9.64 1.69 -3.89
N LYS A 65 -10.29 1.11 -2.87
CA LYS A 65 -11.11 1.88 -1.93
C LYS A 65 -10.28 2.87 -1.12
N PHE A 66 -9.12 2.46 -0.62
CA PHE A 66 -8.22 3.33 0.13
C PHE A 66 -7.77 4.53 -0.71
N TYR A 67 -7.21 4.31 -1.89
CA TYR A 67 -6.72 5.39 -2.74
C TYR A 67 -7.85 6.34 -3.15
N ALA A 68 -9.01 5.82 -3.55
CA ALA A 68 -10.14 6.67 -3.93
C ALA A 68 -10.58 7.63 -2.80
N ASN A 69 -10.45 7.22 -1.54
CA ASN A 69 -10.89 8.02 -0.39
C ASN A 69 -9.80 8.94 0.20
N TYR A 70 -8.53 8.51 0.17
CA TYR A 70 -7.47 9.18 0.93
C TYR A 70 -6.40 9.82 0.06
N LEU A 71 -6.25 9.41 -1.21
CA LEU A 71 -5.23 9.96 -2.10
C LEU A 71 -5.33 11.48 -2.29
N PRO A 72 -6.52 12.10 -2.44
CA PRO A 72 -6.60 13.56 -2.55
C PRO A 72 -5.98 14.30 -1.36
N ARG A 73 -6.22 13.81 -0.14
CA ARG A 73 -5.67 14.41 1.07
C ARG A 73 -4.16 14.19 1.20
N PHE A 74 -3.67 13.01 0.79
CA PHE A 74 -2.23 12.76 0.78
C PHE A 74 -1.49 13.61 -0.26
N LYS A 75 -2.10 13.93 -1.40
CA LYS A 75 -1.51 14.85 -2.38
C LYS A 75 -1.31 16.25 -1.79
N VAL A 76 -2.33 16.80 -1.14
CA VAL A 76 -2.21 18.09 -0.43
C VAL A 76 -1.09 18.06 0.61
N LEU A 77 -1.00 16.98 1.38
CA LEU A 77 0.07 16.83 2.37
C LEU A 77 1.46 16.73 1.70
N ALA A 78 1.59 15.95 0.63
CA ALA A 78 2.85 15.82 -0.11
C ALA A 78 3.27 17.16 -0.72
N ASP A 79 2.35 17.92 -1.30
CA ASP A 79 2.60 19.24 -1.87
C ASP A 79 3.05 20.23 -0.77
N GLN A 80 2.43 20.18 0.41
CA GLN A 80 2.86 20.98 1.56
C GLN A 80 4.29 20.61 1.99
N ILE A 81 4.64 19.32 1.98
CA ILE A 81 5.97 18.85 2.36
C ILE A 81 7.04 19.30 1.37
N ILE A 82 6.74 19.17 0.08
CA ILE A 82 7.68 19.53 -1.00
C ILE A 82 7.91 21.05 -1.03
N ASN A 83 6.86 21.84 -0.82
CA ASN A 83 6.94 23.31 -0.91
C ASN A 83 7.41 23.98 0.39
N ASN A 84 7.25 23.33 1.55
CA ASN A 84 7.77 23.85 2.82
C ASN A 84 9.08 23.15 3.18
N ASN A 85 10.21 23.81 2.88
CA ASN A 85 11.56 23.38 3.29
C ASN A 85 11.78 23.34 4.84
N GLU A 86 10.78 23.70 5.66
CA GLU A 86 10.87 23.82 7.12
C GLU A 86 10.17 22.69 7.91
N LEU A 87 10.08 21.48 7.37
CA LEU A 87 9.59 20.31 8.13
C LEU A 87 10.62 19.68 9.07
N ASN A 88 11.59 20.48 9.53
CA ASN A 88 12.41 20.16 10.69
C ASN A 88 11.68 20.42 12.03
N SER A 89 10.44 20.95 12.00
CA SER A 89 9.58 20.90 13.18
C SER A 89 8.97 19.50 13.30
N THR A 90 9.18 18.86 14.45
CA THR A 90 8.58 17.57 14.80
C THR A 90 7.07 17.61 14.51
N PHE A 91 6.64 16.93 13.45
CA PHE A 91 5.25 16.91 13.01
C PHE A 91 4.42 16.16 14.06
N GLN A 92 3.94 16.87 15.08
CA GLN A 92 3.09 16.29 16.11
C GLN A 92 1.72 16.02 15.49
N ILE A 93 1.49 14.78 15.08
CA ILE A 93 0.18 14.31 14.65
C ILE A 93 -0.76 14.39 15.86
N LYS A 94 -1.48 15.52 16.00
CA LYS A 94 -2.57 15.65 16.96
C LYS A 94 -3.73 14.75 16.52
N VAL A 95 -3.68 13.48 16.93
CA VAL A 95 -4.78 12.55 16.73
C VAL A 95 -5.94 12.99 17.62
N LYS A 96 -7.02 13.50 17.02
CA LYS A 96 -8.25 13.81 17.75
C LYS A 96 -8.77 12.49 18.36
N LYS A 97 -8.80 12.39 19.70
CA LYS A 97 -9.39 11.23 20.39
C LYS A 97 -10.85 11.09 19.97
N ILE A 98 -11.17 9.96 19.34
CA ILE A 98 -12.51 9.64 18.87
C ILE A 98 -13.26 9.02 20.04
N GLY A 99 -14.31 9.70 20.51
CA GLY A 99 -15.11 9.23 21.64
C GLY A 99 -15.81 7.91 21.32
N ARG A 100 -15.89 7.00 22.29
CA ARG A 100 -16.49 5.65 22.16
C ARG A 100 -17.88 5.65 21.49
N ASN A 101 -18.71 6.65 21.79
CA ASN A 101 -20.08 6.77 21.26
C ASN A 101 -20.21 7.70 20.03
N SER A 102 -19.12 8.30 19.54
CA SER A 102 -19.13 9.15 18.34
C SER A 102 -19.33 8.35 17.05
N LEU A 103 -19.76 9.00 15.97
CA LEU A 103 -19.83 8.36 14.65
C LEU A 103 -18.45 7.86 14.21
N CYS A 104 -18.41 6.64 13.68
CA CYS A 104 -17.16 6.01 13.29
C CYS A 104 -16.49 6.75 12.13
N PRO A 105 -15.18 7.07 12.20
CA PRO A 105 -14.46 7.79 11.14
C PRO A 105 -14.38 7.02 9.82
N CYS A 106 -14.64 5.71 9.82
CA CYS A 106 -14.68 4.90 8.59
C CYS A 106 -15.96 5.12 7.76
N LYS A 107 -16.87 6.01 8.22
CA LYS A 107 -18.13 6.37 7.57
C LYS A 107 -19.10 5.19 7.40
N SER A 108 -19.07 4.23 8.33
CA SER A 108 -20.01 3.09 8.34
C SER A 108 -21.43 3.45 8.80
N GLY A 109 -21.64 4.67 9.30
CA GLY A 109 -22.89 5.10 9.95
C GLY A 109 -23.06 4.57 11.39
N LYS A 110 -22.17 3.71 11.88
CA LYS A 110 -22.23 3.14 13.23
C LYS A 110 -21.46 3.99 14.25
N LYS A 111 -21.77 3.83 15.54
CA LYS A 111 -20.95 4.37 16.64
C LYS A 111 -19.57 3.70 16.64
N TYR A 112 -18.53 4.42 17.08
CA TYR A 112 -17.14 3.95 17.02
C TYR A 112 -16.93 2.61 17.75
N LYS A 113 -17.53 2.46 18.94
CA LYS A 113 -17.56 1.21 19.73
C LYS A 113 -18.17 0.00 19.03
N ASP A 114 -19.09 0.24 18.11
CA ASP A 114 -19.83 -0.80 17.40
C ASP A 114 -19.23 -1.07 16.01
N CYS A 115 -18.07 -0.49 15.69
CA CYS A 115 -17.45 -0.53 14.38
C CYS A 115 -15.93 -0.78 14.39
N CYS A 116 -15.11 0.25 14.60
CA CYS A 116 -13.64 0.17 14.44
C CYS A 116 -12.88 0.13 15.77
N LEU A 117 -13.56 0.29 16.91
CA LEU A 117 -13.00 0.08 18.24
C LEU A 117 -13.23 -1.37 18.74
N ARG A 118 -13.51 -2.29 17.82
CA ARG A 118 -13.64 -3.73 18.13
C ARG A 118 -12.28 -4.40 18.03
#